data_AF-A0A2E0H123-F1
#
_entry.id   AF-A0A2E0H123-F1
#
_cell.length_a   1.000
_cell.length_b   1.000
_cell.length_c   1.000
_cell.angle_alpha   90.00
_cell.angle_beta   90.00
_cell.angle_gamma   90.00
#
_symmetry.space_group_name_H-M   'P 1'
#
loop_
_entity.id
_entity.type
_entity.pdbx_description
1 polymer ?
#
loop_
_entity_poly.entity_id
_entity_poly.type
_entity_poly.pdbx_seq_one_letter_code
_entity_poly.pdbx_strand_id
1 'polypeptide(L)' 'MAGKIYVVNVGSNASHKFCSPIFGDRTFEFIPIPEDRQLPGTHGLEYRQLKSFYTPDQNLSEYLPESMATITAHSDPE' A
#
# COMPACT_ATOMS: atom_id res chain seq x y z
N MET A 1 -25.34 -18.81 -6.97
CA MET A 1 -24.42 -18.60 -5.84
C MET A 1 -24.51 -17.14 -5.43
N ALA A 2 -24.99 -16.85 -4.23
CA ALA A 2 -24.97 -15.47 -3.71
C ALA A 2 -23.55 -15.17 -3.20
N GLY A 3 -22.88 -14.20 -3.80
CA GLY A 3 -21.56 -13.75 -3.35
C GLY A 3 -21.65 -13.09 -1.97
N LYS A 4 -20.66 -13.33 -1.11
CA LYS A 4 -20.52 -12.59 0.15
C LYS A 4 -19.85 -11.25 -0.17
N ILE A 5 -20.48 -10.15 0.25
CA ILE A 5 -19.90 -8.81 0.14
C ILE A 5 -19.26 -8.50 1.48
N TYR A 6 -17.96 -8.23 1.46
CA TYR A 6 -17.21 -7.73 2.61
C TYR A 6 -17.03 -6.23 2.41
N VAL A 7 -17.47 -5.44 3.39
CA VAL A 7 -17.30 -4.00 3.39
C VAL A 7 -16.28 -3.67 4.46
N VAL A 8 -15.11 -3.17 4.04
CA VAL A 8 -14.11 -2.63 4.94
C VAL A 8 -14.18 -1.12 4.81
N ASN A 9 -14.38 -0.42 5.92
CA ASN A 9 -14.25 1.04 5.94
C ASN A 9 -12.76 1.37 6.05
N VAL A 10 -12.13 1.65 4.91
CA VAL A 10 -10.75 2.12 4.88
C VAL A 10 -10.81 3.61 5.16
N GLY A 11 -10.14 4.06 6.23
CA GLY A 11 -10.03 5.48 6.58
C GLY A 11 -9.72 6.30 5.32
N SER A 12 -10.64 7.20 4.98
CA SER A 12 -10.69 7.91 3.71
C SER A 12 -9.37 8.62 3.39
N ASN A 13 -8.62 8.05 2.44
CA ASN A 13 -7.58 8.74 1.71
C ASN A 13 -7.98 8.95 0.26
N ALA A 14 -9.10 9.64 0.06
CA ALA A 14 -9.39 10.30 -1.22
C ALA A 14 -8.34 11.37 -1.58
N SER A 15 -7.33 11.59 -0.73
CA SER A 15 -6.28 12.60 -0.85
C SER A 15 -5.01 12.12 -1.54
N HIS A 16 -4.87 10.85 -1.90
CA HIS A 16 -3.65 10.30 -2.51
C HIS A 16 -3.86 9.84 -3.95
N LYS A 17 -2.80 9.96 -4.77
CA LYS A 17 -2.86 9.76 -6.22
C LYS A 17 -2.75 8.30 -6.65
N PHE A 18 -3.03 7.34 -5.77
CA PHE A 18 -2.86 5.91 -6.02
C PHE A 18 -4.01 5.10 -5.43
N CYS A 19 -4.19 3.89 -5.96
CA CYS A 19 -5.17 2.92 -5.49
C CYS A 19 -4.45 1.66 -5.02
N SER A 20 -4.98 1.05 -3.97
CA SER A 20 -4.55 -0.28 -3.53
C SER A 20 -4.93 -1.34 -4.57
N PRO A 21 -4.07 -2.35 -4.83
CA PRO A 21 -4.31 -3.35 -5.87
C PRO A 21 -5.45 -4.31 -5.52
N ILE A 22 -6.22 -4.67 -6.54
CA ILE A 22 -7.08 -5.86 -6.54
C ILE A 22 -6.48 -6.83 -7.56
N PHE A 23 -6.06 -8.00 -7.10
CA PHE A 23 -5.39 -9.00 -7.92
C PHE A 23 -6.39 -9.82 -8.74
N GLY A 24 -5.89 -10.57 -9.74
CA GLY A 24 -6.73 -11.34 -10.66
C GLY A 24 -7.58 -12.43 -10.00
N ASP A 25 -7.15 -12.93 -8.84
CA ASP A 25 -7.89 -13.90 -8.01
C ASP A 25 -8.90 -13.24 -7.05
N ARG A 26 -9.09 -11.92 -7.15
CA ARG A 26 -9.97 -11.08 -6.32
C ARG A 26 -9.51 -10.92 -4.87
N THR A 27 -8.28 -11.31 -4.54
CA THR A 27 -7.62 -10.83 -3.33
C THR A 27 -7.17 -9.39 -3.50
N PHE A 28 -6.86 -8.70 -2.40
CA PHE A 28 -6.42 -7.32 -2.42
C PHE A 28 -5.42 -7.08 -1.28
N GLU A 29 -4.56 -6.09 -1.43
CA GLU A 29 -3.65 -5.64 -0.39
C GLU A 29 -3.79 -4.14 -0.17
N PHE A 30 -3.53 -3.68 1.06
CA PHE A 30 -3.52 -2.25 1.35
C PHE A 30 -2.11 -1.69 1.21
N ILE A 31 -1.98 -0.66 0.37
CA ILE A 31 -0.78 0.17 0.36
C ILE A 31 -0.89 1.17 1.51
N PRO A 32 0.09 1.23 2.43
CA PRO A 32 0.09 2.22 3.50
C PRO A 32 0.10 3.64 2.96
N ILE A 33 -0.42 4.55 3.78
CA ILE A 33 -0.45 5.98 3.51
C ILE A 33 0.98 6.54 3.57
N PRO A 34 1.30 7.68 2.96
CA PRO A 34 2.62 8.27 3.12
C PRO A 34 2.78 8.74 4.58
N GLU A 35 3.98 8.62 5.13
CA GLU A 35 4.31 9.26 6.40
C GLU A 35 4.30 10.79 6.23
N ASP A 36 3.90 11.54 7.25
CA ASP A 36 3.88 13.02 7.22
C ASP A 36 5.29 13.63 7.10
N ARG A 37 6.33 12.83 7.38
CA ARG A 37 7.75 13.20 7.36
C ARG A 37 8.58 12.08 6.75
N GLN A 38 9.67 12.46 6.06
CA GLN A 38 10.64 11.46 5.62
C GLN A 38 11.36 10.88 6.84
N LEU A 39 11.31 9.55 6.99
CA LEU A 39 12.07 8.86 8.03
C LEU A 39 13.38 8.34 7.45
N PRO A 40 14.46 8.28 8.25
CA PRO A 40 15.66 7.53 7.87
C PRO A 40 15.27 6.07 7.57
N GLY A 41 15.92 5.44 6.58
CA GLY A 41 15.58 4.07 6.16
C GLY A 41 15.70 2.98 7.23
N THR A 42 16.30 3.29 8.39
CA THR A 42 16.32 2.43 9.57
C THR A 42 15.00 2.43 10.35
N HIS A 43 14.13 3.41 10.10
CA HIS A 43 12.90 3.66 10.86
C HIS A 43 11.64 3.67 9.99
N GLY A 44 11.77 3.47 8.67
CA GLY A 44 10.65 3.41 7.76
C GLY A 44 11.07 2.85 6.41
N LEU A 45 10.11 2.30 5.67
CA LEU A 45 10.32 1.76 4.33
C LEU A 45 9.88 2.78 3.29
N GLU A 46 10.67 2.97 2.24
CA GLU A 46 10.25 3.75 1.08
C GLU A 46 9.26 2.96 0.23
N TYR A 47 8.40 3.66 -0.51
CA TYR A 47 7.42 3.03 -1.38
C TYR A 47 8.01 2.05 -2.40
N ARG A 48 9.17 2.37 -2.99
CA ARG A 48 9.88 1.45 -3.91
C ARG A 48 10.38 0.17 -3.24
N GLN A 49 10.32 0.08 -1.92
CA GLN A 49 10.74 -1.08 -1.14
C GLN A 49 9.55 -1.89 -0.63
N LEU A 50 8.31 -1.42 -0.85
CA LEU A 50 7.12 -2.16 -0.44
C LEU A 50 6.97 -3.44 -1.26
N LYS A 51 6.90 -4.56 -0.55
CA LYS A 51 6.67 -5.88 -1.11
C LYS A 51 5.23 -6.29 -0.90
N SER A 52 4.72 -7.09 -1.83
CA SER A 52 3.42 -7.73 -1.63
C SER A 52 3.49 -8.69 -0.45
N PHE A 53 2.44 -8.69 0.37
CA PHE A 53 2.28 -9.64 1.47
C PHE A 53 2.02 -11.07 0.96
N TYR A 54 1.16 -11.22 -0.06
CA TYR A 54 0.84 -12.52 -0.64
C TYR A 54 1.97 -13.07 -1.52
N THR A 55 2.75 -12.20 -2.16
CA THR A 55 3.89 -12.57 -3.02
C THR A 55 5.15 -11.76 -2.68
N PRO A 56 5.95 -12.17 -1.68
CA PRO A 56 7.10 -11.39 -1.18
C PRO A 56 8.23 -11.07 -2.17
N ASP A 57 8.22 -11.73 -3.33
CA ASP A 57 9.15 -11.48 -4.43
C ASP A 57 8.69 -10.35 -5.37
N GLN A 58 7.43 -9.91 -5.24
CA GLN A 58 6.87 -8.82 -6.02
C GLN A 58 6.86 -7.51 -5.25
N ASN A 59 7.16 -6.43 -5.96
CA ASN A 59 7.10 -5.07 -5.44
C ASN A 59 5.76 -4.44 -5.79
N LEU A 60 5.19 -3.68 -4.86
CA LEU A 60 3.94 -2.95 -5.10
C LEU A 60 4.14 -1.64 -5.89
N SER A 61 5.37 -1.33 -6.31
CA SER A 61 5.72 -0.12 -7.05
C SER A 61 4.92 0.09 -8.33
N GLU A 62 4.43 -0.96 -8.97
CA GLU A 62 3.59 -0.86 -10.18
C GLU A 62 2.23 -0.18 -9.93
N TYR A 63 1.75 -0.21 -8.69
CA TYR A 63 0.49 0.42 -8.26
C TYR A 63 0.70 1.84 -7.72
N LEU A 64 1.95 2.32 -7.74
CA LEU A 64 2.36 3.60 -7.18
C LEU A 64 2.92 4.53 -8.27
N PRO A 65 2.60 5.83 -8.23
CA PRO A 65 3.24 6.82 -9.07
C PRO A 65 4.76 6.84 -8.83
N GLU A 66 5.56 6.87 -9.89
CA GLU A 66 7.02 6.93 -9.80
C GLU A 66 7.51 8.12 -8.96
N SER A 67 6.78 9.24 -8.98
CA SER A 67 7.07 10.43 -8.16
C SER A 67 7.03 10.18 -6.65
N MET A 68 6.45 9.06 -6.20
CA MET A 68 6.35 8.69 -4.78
C MET A 68 7.38 7.63 -4.38
N ALA A 69 8.21 7.12 -5.30
CA ALA A 69 9.09 5.97 -5.07
C ALA A 69 9.98 6.09 -3.82
N THR A 70 10.43 7.31 -3.47
CA THR A 70 11.32 7.57 -2.33
C THR A 70 10.61 8.07 -1.08
N ILE A 71 9.28 8.22 -1.11
CA ILE A 71 8.51 8.64 0.07
C ILE A 71 8.43 7.48 1.04
N THR A 72 8.63 7.76 2.33
CA THR A 72 8.43 6.77 3.39
C THR A 72 6.95 6.42 3.54
N ALA A 73 6.63 5.12 3.48
CA ALA A 73 5.32 4.60 3.82
C ALA A 73 5.13 4.64 5.35
N HIS A 74 3.94 5.04 5.79
CA HIS A 74 3.55 5.02 7.18
C HIS A 74 3.63 3.59 7.73
N SER A 75 4.24 3.45 8.90
CA SER A 75 4.36 2.19 9.62
C SER A 75 3.75 2.39 11.00
N ASP A 76 2.59 1.78 11.24
CA ASP A 76 1.96 1.73 12.56
C ASP A 76 2.28 0.36 13.20
N PRO A 77 3.22 0.29 14.15
CA PRO A 77 3.59 -0.95 14.81
C PRO A 77 2.59 -1.29 15.93
N GLU A 78 1.35 -1.63 15.56
CA GLU A 78 0.38 -2.30 16.44
C GLU A 78 0.22 -3.79 16.07
#